data_AF-A0A925DYT8-F1
#
_entry.id   AF-A0A925DYT8-F1
#
_cell.length_a   1.000
_cell.length_b   1.000
_cell.length_c   1.000
_cell.angle_alpha   90.00
_cell.angle_beta   90.00
_cell.angle_gamma   90.00
#
_symmetry.space_group_name_H-M   'P 1'
#
loop_
_entity.id
_entity.type
_entity.pdbx_description
1 polymer ?
#
loop_
_entity_poly.entity_id
_entity_poly.type
_entity_poly.pdbx_seq_one_letter_code
_entity_poly.pdbx_strand_id
1 'polypeptide(L)'
;MSLPKEPRQKMINMMYLVLTALLALNVSSEILNAFKVVNRSIGNSNNLITGKNQEIYEQFKKDLDDPQTKAKAAVWSPKAAEVQKLSADMFNYVENMKQELKKQSKLKVKDGVESFTEDDLNAPTRMMDKEGKGKELYDKLSAYRKQVIGVLKPEEFADNPMLQTQLKAAIESFQKTIPIDLSVPKGQSGKEYSNDAKGWTTNYFYMTPTIAALTILSKFQNDVKTSEAQLVSYCHEQIGQVKVVYDEFQAIATTNTTYAMPGDEVEITAGVGAFSAAAKPKIYINGALMPLSPEGTAIFKSTAGGAGDKSVAVKIEYAKPDGSIA
;
A
#
# COMPACT_ATOMS: atom_id res chain seq x y z
N MET A 1 -16.81 -37.25 59.81
CA MET A 1 -17.46 -37.84 58.62
C MET A 1 -18.46 -36.82 58.10
N SER A 2 -18.28 -36.33 56.88
CA SER A 2 -19.18 -35.35 56.27
C SER A 2 -20.52 -36.04 55.98
N LEU A 3 -21.61 -35.54 56.57
CA LEU A 3 -22.97 -35.97 56.26
C LEU A 3 -23.18 -35.93 54.74
N PRO A 4 -23.68 -37.01 54.11
CA PRO A 4 -23.88 -37.04 52.67
C PRO A 4 -24.86 -35.91 52.29
N LYS A 5 -24.41 -34.98 51.42
CA LYS A 5 -25.30 -33.93 50.88
C LYS A 5 -26.56 -34.60 50.33
N GLU A 6 -27.70 -34.27 50.92
CA GLU A 6 -29.06 -34.66 50.51
C GLU A 6 -29.17 -34.63 48.97
N PRO A 7 -29.74 -35.65 48.31
CA PRO A 7 -29.85 -35.73 46.85
C PRO A 7 -30.42 -34.45 46.21
N ARG A 8 -31.33 -33.77 46.91
CA ARG A 8 -31.87 -32.46 46.52
C ARG A 8 -30.80 -31.36 46.45
N GLN A 9 -29.89 -31.29 47.43
CA GLN A 9 -28.80 -30.29 47.43
C GLN A 9 -27.80 -30.58 46.31
N LYS A 10 -27.58 -31.85 45.94
CA LYS A 10 -26.76 -32.21 44.76
C LYS A 10 -27.43 -31.75 43.46
N MET A 11 -28.74 -31.91 43.32
CA MET A 11 -29.47 -31.40 42.14
C MET A 11 -29.46 -29.88 42.07
N ILE A 12 -29.64 -29.19 43.19
CA ILE A 12 -29.56 -27.71 43.24
C ILE A 12 -28.15 -27.23 42.88
N ASN A 13 -27.10 -27.86 43.42
CA ASN A 13 -25.72 -27.49 43.08
C ASN A 13 -25.39 -27.76 41.62
N MET A 14 -25.91 -28.86 41.03
CA MET A 14 -25.77 -29.13 39.60
C MET A 14 -26.53 -28.11 38.75
N MET A 15 -27.73 -27.73 39.16
CA MET A 15 -28.52 -26.70 38.47
C MET A 15 -27.81 -25.33 38.51
N TYR A 16 -27.23 -24.95 39.66
CA TYR A 16 -26.48 -23.70 39.80
C TYR A 16 -25.22 -23.71 38.92
N LEU A 17 -24.47 -24.82 38.88
CA LEU A 17 -23.32 -24.97 37.99
C LEU A 17 -23.72 -24.88 36.51
N VAL A 18 -24.84 -25.51 36.12
CA VAL A 18 -25.35 -25.43 34.75
C VAL A 18 -25.82 -24.01 34.41
N LEU A 19 -26.55 -23.33 35.30
CA LEU A 19 -27.00 -21.95 35.12
C LEU A 19 -25.82 -20.97 35.04
N THR A 20 -24.83 -21.09 35.94
CA THR A 20 -23.61 -20.27 35.89
C THR A 20 -22.82 -20.53 34.62
N ALA A 21 -22.72 -21.78 34.16
CA ALA A 21 -22.07 -22.11 32.89
C ALA A 21 -22.83 -21.55 31.68
N LEU A 22 -24.17 -21.57 31.69
CA LEU A 22 -25.00 -20.99 30.62
C LEU A 22 -24.89 -19.45 30.59
N LEU A 23 -24.87 -18.79 31.74
CA LEU A 23 -24.62 -17.35 31.84
C LEU A 23 -23.21 -16.98 31.37
N ALA A 24 -22.21 -17.80 31.69
CA ALA A 24 -20.83 -17.59 31.26
C ALA A 24 -20.60 -17.87 29.76
N LEU A 25 -21.46 -18.68 29.13
CA LEU A 25 -21.44 -18.93 27.68
C LEU A 25 -22.08 -17.80 26.87
N ASN A 26 -22.89 -16.96 27.50
CA ASN A 26 -23.48 -15.79 26.83
C ASN A 26 -22.45 -14.66 26.75
N VAL A 27 -22.36 -14.05 25.58
CA VAL A 27 -21.48 -12.91 25.32
C VAL A 27 -22.22 -11.64 25.70
N SER A 28 -21.57 -10.72 26.40
CA SER A 28 -22.21 -9.43 26.76
C SER A 28 -22.59 -8.62 25.53
N SER A 29 -23.74 -7.94 25.58
CA SER A 29 -24.24 -7.11 24.48
C SER A 29 -23.29 -5.94 24.17
N GLU A 30 -22.61 -5.40 25.18
CA GLU A 30 -21.59 -4.37 25.03
C GLU A 30 -20.39 -4.87 24.22
N ILE A 31 -19.94 -6.10 24.47
CA ILE A 31 -18.83 -6.72 23.72
C ILE A 31 -19.23 -6.93 22.26
N LEU A 32 -20.43 -7.45 21.99
CA LEU A 32 -20.94 -7.61 20.63
C LEU A 32 -21.05 -6.27 19.89
N ASN A 33 -21.53 -5.23 20.57
CA ASN A 33 -21.60 -3.88 20.01
C ASN A 33 -20.22 -3.30 19.71
N ALA A 34 -19.22 -3.52 20.57
CA ALA A 34 -17.85 -3.11 20.30
C ALA A 34 -17.32 -3.76 19.01
N PHE A 35 -17.56 -5.06 18.82
CA PHE A 35 -17.19 -5.73 17.57
C PHE A 35 -17.91 -5.15 16.35
N LYS A 36 -19.18 -4.75 16.44
CA LYS A 36 -19.88 -4.07 15.33
C LYS A 36 -19.22 -2.73 14.97
N VAL A 37 -18.85 -1.94 15.96
CA VAL A 37 -18.19 -0.64 15.76
C VAL A 37 -16.85 -0.85 15.05
N VAL A 38 -16.05 -1.82 15.51
CA VAL A 38 -14.78 -2.18 14.86
C VAL A 38 -15.02 -2.68 13.43
N ASN A 39 -15.97 -3.59 13.22
CA ASN A 39 -16.30 -4.10 11.89
C ASN A 39 -16.71 -2.98 10.92
N ARG A 40 -17.53 -2.02 11.37
CA ARG A 40 -17.93 -0.85 10.59
C ARG A 40 -16.74 0.05 10.27
N SER A 41 -15.87 0.29 11.25
CA SER A 41 -14.65 1.08 11.07
C SER A 41 -13.72 0.46 10.02
N ILE A 42 -13.53 -0.86 10.08
CA ILE A 42 -12.75 -1.61 9.09
C ILE A 42 -13.40 -1.52 7.70
N GLY A 43 -14.72 -1.64 7.62
CA GLY A 43 -15.46 -1.43 6.37
C GLY A 43 -15.23 -0.04 5.76
N ASN A 44 -15.26 1.01 6.58
CA ASN A 44 -14.96 2.37 6.13
C ASN A 44 -13.50 2.52 5.67
N SER A 45 -12.55 1.89 6.38
CA SER A 45 -11.14 1.84 5.98
C SER A 45 -10.95 1.14 4.64
N ASN A 46 -11.65 0.03 4.40
CA ASN A 46 -11.63 -0.70 3.12
C ASN A 46 -12.10 0.19 1.97
N ASN A 47 -13.17 0.94 2.17
CA ASN A 47 -13.70 1.88 1.16
C ASN A 47 -12.69 3.00 0.88
N LEU A 48 -12.08 3.58 1.91
CA LEU A 48 -11.06 4.61 1.77
C LEU A 48 -9.84 4.13 0.98
N ILE A 49 -9.31 2.95 1.33
CA ILE A 49 -8.16 2.36 0.65
C ILE A 49 -8.53 2.01 -0.80
N THR A 50 -9.75 1.52 -1.04
CA THR A 50 -10.22 1.26 -2.41
C THR A 50 -10.26 2.53 -3.25
N GLY A 51 -10.74 3.65 -2.69
CA GLY A 51 -10.70 4.95 -3.36
C GLY A 51 -9.27 5.40 -3.70
N LYS A 52 -8.34 5.31 -2.73
CA LYS A 52 -6.92 5.62 -2.97
C LYS A 52 -6.28 4.73 -4.04
N ASN A 53 -6.55 3.43 -4.01
CA ASN A 53 -6.01 2.51 -5.03
C ASN A 53 -6.56 2.87 -6.41
N GLN A 54 -7.85 3.23 -6.50
CA GLN A 54 -8.46 3.68 -7.74
C GLN A 54 -7.80 4.94 -8.30
N GLU A 55 -7.50 5.94 -7.46
CA GLU A 55 -6.75 7.14 -7.87
C GLU A 55 -5.39 6.79 -8.49
N ILE A 56 -4.66 5.83 -7.89
CA ILE A 56 -3.37 5.38 -8.43
C ILE A 56 -3.56 4.65 -9.77
N TYR A 57 -4.57 3.79 -9.91
CA TYR A 57 -4.88 3.14 -11.18
C TYR A 57 -5.29 4.14 -12.28
N GLU A 58 -5.97 5.22 -11.93
CA GLU A 58 -6.28 6.31 -12.85
C GLU A 58 -5.00 7.08 -13.25
N GLN A 59 -4.05 7.24 -12.32
CA GLN A 59 -2.77 7.85 -12.64
C GLN A 59 -1.93 6.95 -13.57
N PHE A 60 -1.91 5.63 -13.38
CA PHE A 60 -1.27 4.71 -14.31
C PHE A 60 -1.80 4.85 -15.75
N LYS A 61 -3.10 5.13 -15.94
CA LYS A 61 -3.67 5.38 -17.27
C LYS A 61 -3.10 6.65 -17.89
N LYS A 62 -3.01 7.73 -17.12
CA LYS A 62 -2.39 8.98 -17.57
C LYS A 62 -0.92 8.79 -17.91
N ASP A 63 -0.19 8.00 -17.12
CA ASP A 63 1.22 7.71 -17.35
C ASP A 63 1.46 6.84 -18.61
N LEU A 64 0.46 6.08 -19.05
CA LEU A 64 0.52 5.33 -20.32
C LEU A 64 0.29 6.24 -21.54
N ASP A 65 -0.43 7.35 -21.36
CA ASP A 65 -0.72 8.33 -22.41
C ASP A 65 0.37 9.39 -22.55
N ASP A 66 1.12 9.68 -21.49
CA ASP A 66 2.24 10.64 -21.49
C ASP A 66 3.50 10.04 -22.16
N PRO A 67 4.01 10.63 -23.26
CA PRO A 67 5.21 10.15 -23.95
C PRO A 67 6.45 9.97 -23.07
N GLN A 68 6.58 10.75 -21.99
CA GLN A 68 7.76 10.71 -21.10
C GLN A 68 7.74 9.51 -20.14
N THR A 69 6.55 9.13 -19.65
CA THR A 69 6.39 8.05 -18.65
C THR A 69 5.94 6.73 -19.28
N LYS A 70 5.39 6.76 -20.50
CA LYS A 70 4.84 5.60 -21.22
C LYS A 70 5.73 4.37 -21.24
N ALA A 71 7.04 4.53 -21.48
CA ALA A 71 7.98 3.41 -21.53
C ALA A 71 8.07 2.67 -20.18
N LYS A 72 8.12 3.40 -19.06
CA LYS A 72 8.13 2.82 -17.71
C LYS A 72 6.73 2.33 -17.31
N ALA A 73 5.70 3.10 -17.63
CA ALA A 73 4.31 2.73 -17.35
C ALA A 73 3.92 1.42 -18.04
N ALA A 74 4.41 1.16 -19.26
CA ALA A 74 4.21 -0.11 -19.96
C ALA A 74 4.80 -1.32 -19.22
N VAL A 75 5.80 -1.12 -18.36
CA VAL A 75 6.43 -2.18 -17.56
C VAL A 75 5.72 -2.36 -16.20
N TRP A 76 5.38 -1.26 -15.53
CA TRP A 76 4.86 -1.28 -14.16
C TRP A 76 3.33 -1.36 -14.07
N SER A 77 2.59 -0.83 -15.05
CA SER A 77 1.13 -0.89 -15.06
C SER A 77 0.58 -2.32 -15.13
N PRO A 78 1.11 -3.24 -15.97
CA PRO A 78 0.64 -4.63 -15.98
C PRO A 78 0.87 -5.34 -14.63
N LYS A 79 1.97 -5.03 -13.94
CA LYS A 79 2.26 -5.55 -12.60
C LYS A 79 1.24 -5.06 -11.57
N ALA A 80 0.94 -3.76 -11.58
CA ALA A 80 -0.10 -3.19 -10.73
C ALA A 80 -1.49 -3.81 -11.02
N ALA A 81 -1.80 -4.06 -12.30
CA ALA A 81 -3.05 -4.72 -12.70
C ALA A 81 -3.12 -6.20 -12.25
N GLU A 82 -2.00 -6.93 -12.28
CA GLU A 82 -1.93 -8.30 -11.74
C GLU A 82 -2.17 -8.31 -10.23
N VAL A 83 -1.55 -7.38 -9.49
CA VAL A 83 -1.81 -7.20 -8.05
C VAL A 83 -3.29 -6.88 -7.81
N GLN A 84 -3.87 -5.95 -8.58
CA GLN A 84 -5.31 -5.62 -8.49
C GLN A 84 -6.20 -6.85 -8.59
N LYS A 85 -5.93 -7.70 -9.59
CA LYS A 85 -6.70 -8.92 -9.84
C LYS A 85 -6.58 -9.91 -8.68
N LEU A 86 -5.35 -10.20 -8.23
CA LEU A 86 -5.11 -11.09 -7.10
C LEU A 86 -5.80 -10.58 -5.82
N SER A 87 -5.74 -9.27 -5.57
CA SER A 87 -6.37 -8.63 -4.41
C SER A 87 -7.88 -8.66 -4.50
N ALA A 88 -8.46 -8.43 -5.68
CA ALA A 88 -9.90 -8.53 -5.91
C ALA A 88 -10.41 -9.96 -5.70
N ASP A 89 -9.72 -10.96 -6.24
CA ASP A 89 -10.08 -12.37 -6.10
C ASP A 89 -10.05 -12.80 -4.61
N MET A 90 -9.01 -12.41 -3.88
CA MET A 90 -8.90 -12.71 -2.45
C MET A 90 -9.96 -11.97 -1.63
N PHE A 91 -10.20 -10.68 -1.91
CA PHE A 91 -11.21 -9.88 -1.21
C PHE A 91 -12.62 -10.46 -1.39
N ASN A 92 -12.96 -10.84 -2.63
CA ASN A 92 -14.26 -11.44 -2.98
C ASN A 92 -14.42 -12.83 -2.34
N TYR A 93 -13.36 -13.62 -2.27
CA TYR A 93 -13.38 -14.89 -1.56
C TYR A 93 -13.72 -14.70 -0.07
N VAL A 94 -13.08 -13.74 0.60
CA VAL A 94 -13.38 -13.43 2.01
C VAL A 94 -14.80 -12.86 2.18
N GLU A 95 -15.28 -12.04 1.24
CA GLU A 95 -16.65 -11.53 1.28
C GLU A 95 -17.67 -12.67 1.19
N ASN A 96 -17.46 -13.62 0.27
CA ASN A 96 -18.30 -14.81 0.16
C ASN A 96 -18.29 -15.64 1.45
N MET A 97 -17.13 -15.77 2.12
CA MET A 97 -17.07 -16.43 3.43
C MET A 97 -17.88 -15.69 4.50
N LYS A 98 -17.85 -14.35 4.52
CA LYS A 98 -18.67 -13.56 5.46
C LYS A 98 -20.16 -13.78 5.22
N GLN A 99 -20.59 -13.81 3.95
CA GLN A 99 -21.98 -14.07 3.59
C GLN A 99 -22.43 -15.47 3.98
N GLU A 100 -21.58 -16.47 3.75
CA GLU A 100 -21.86 -17.85 4.17
C GLU A 100 -21.96 -17.97 5.70
N LEU A 101 -21.04 -17.31 6.43
CA LEU A 101 -21.09 -17.30 7.88
C LEU A 101 -22.38 -16.67 8.41
N LYS A 102 -22.82 -15.54 7.83
CA LYS A 102 -24.12 -14.93 8.18
C LYS A 102 -25.28 -15.90 7.97
N LYS A 103 -25.31 -16.61 6.84
CA LYS A 103 -26.36 -17.63 6.56
C LYS A 103 -26.35 -18.73 7.60
N GLN A 104 -25.17 -19.24 7.94
CA GLN A 104 -24.96 -20.25 8.98
C GLN A 104 -25.39 -19.78 10.38
N SER A 105 -25.41 -18.47 10.62
CA SER A 105 -25.90 -17.82 11.83
C SER A 105 -27.35 -17.31 11.69
N LYS A 106 -28.18 -17.99 10.88
CA LYS A 106 -29.63 -17.73 10.73
C LYS A 106 -29.95 -16.33 10.18
N LEU A 107 -29.24 -15.92 9.13
CA LEU A 107 -29.51 -14.67 8.40
C LEU A 107 -30.99 -14.55 8.03
N LYS A 108 -31.58 -13.41 8.37
CA LYS A 108 -32.90 -12.94 7.99
C LYS A 108 -32.75 -11.58 7.35
N VAL A 109 -33.37 -11.40 6.19
CA VAL A 109 -33.44 -10.10 5.52
C VAL A 109 -34.88 -9.62 5.64
N LYS A 110 -35.09 -8.48 6.30
CA LYS A 110 -36.40 -7.83 6.40
C LYS A 110 -36.24 -6.37 6.01
N ASP A 111 -37.00 -5.92 5.00
CA ASP A 111 -37.01 -4.53 4.52
C ASP A 111 -35.61 -3.99 4.16
N GLY A 112 -34.74 -4.85 3.60
CA GLY A 112 -33.36 -4.49 3.24
C GLY A 112 -32.37 -4.46 4.43
N VAL A 113 -32.85 -4.72 5.65
CA VAL A 113 -32.00 -4.82 6.85
C VAL A 113 -31.68 -6.29 7.11
N GLU A 114 -30.39 -6.60 7.13
CA GLU A 114 -29.87 -7.91 7.52
C GLU A 114 -29.85 -8.05 9.05
N SER A 115 -30.35 -9.18 9.55
CA SER A 115 -30.26 -9.58 10.94
C SER A 115 -29.82 -11.04 11.03
N PHE A 116 -28.88 -11.36 11.91
CA PHE A 116 -28.36 -12.71 12.16
C PHE A 116 -28.06 -12.87 13.65
N THR A 117 -27.85 -14.11 14.10
CA THR A 117 -27.48 -14.42 15.49
C THR A 117 -26.01 -14.07 15.71
N GLU A 118 -25.75 -12.89 16.27
CA GLU A 118 -24.41 -12.30 16.41
C GLU A 118 -23.53 -13.01 17.45
N ASP A 119 -24.16 -13.59 18.47
CA ASP A 119 -23.54 -14.29 19.60
C ASP A 119 -23.42 -15.81 19.37
N ASP A 120 -23.80 -16.32 18.19
CA ASP A 120 -23.65 -17.74 17.87
C ASP A 120 -22.15 -18.11 17.82
N LEU A 121 -21.71 -18.89 18.81
CA LEU A 121 -20.35 -19.40 18.96
C LEU A 121 -20.09 -20.65 18.08
N ASN A 122 -21.16 -21.34 17.68
CA ASN A 122 -21.08 -22.62 16.98
C ASN A 122 -20.98 -22.43 15.47
N ALA A 123 -21.61 -21.40 14.90
CA ALA A 123 -21.56 -21.16 13.47
C ALA A 123 -20.14 -20.91 12.95
N PRO A 124 -19.31 -20.00 13.53
CA PRO A 124 -17.91 -19.85 13.13
C PRO A 124 -17.10 -21.13 13.32
N THR A 125 -17.26 -21.80 14.46
CA THR A 125 -16.54 -23.04 14.76
C THR A 125 -16.86 -24.14 13.75
N ARG A 126 -18.14 -24.33 13.41
CA ARG A 126 -18.57 -25.34 12.44
C ARG A 126 -18.01 -25.05 11.05
N MET A 127 -18.18 -23.82 10.57
CA MET A 127 -17.71 -23.43 9.24
C MET A 127 -16.18 -23.52 9.12
N MET A 128 -15.46 -22.97 10.10
CA MET A 128 -14.01 -22.81 9.98
C MET A 128 -13.24 -24.09 10.30
N ASP A 129 -13.66 -24.84 11.34
CA ASP A 129 -12.99 -26.07 11.76
C ASP A 129 -13.60 -27.31 11.08
N LYS A 130 -14.91 -27.56 11.26
CA LYS A 130 -15.54 -28.81 10.78
C LYS A 130 -15.70 -28.89 9.26
N GLU A 131 -16.05 -27.78 8.61
CA GLU A 131 -16.19 -27.71 7.15
C GLU A 131 -14.86 -27.38 6.46
N GLY A 132 -13.77 -27.19 7.21
CA GLY A 132 -12.43 -26.99 6.69
C GLY A 132 -12.16 -25.61 6.06
N LYS A 133 -13.10 -24.66 6.16
CA LYS A 133 -12.96 -23.33 5.55
C LYS A 133 -11.86 -22.48 6.17
N GLY A 134 -11.51 -22.73 7.43
CA GLY A 134 -10.38 -22.06 8.09
C GLY A 134 -9.04 -22.44 7.47
N LYS A 135 -8.82 -23.74 7.19
CA LYS A 135 -7.65 -24.20 6.46
C LYS A 135 -7.61 -23.63 5.03
N GLU A 136 -8.73 -23.64 4.33
CA GLU A 136 -8.83 -23.07 2.98
C GLU A 136 -8.47 -21.58 2.98
N LEU A 137 -8.98 -20.81 3.94
CA LEU A 137 -8.65 -19.40 4.10
C LEU A 137 -7.15 -19.19 4.41
N TYR A 138 -6.59 -19.97 5.33
CA TYR A 138 -5.16 -19.93 5.67
C TYR A 138 -4.29 -20.16 4.44
N ASP A 139 -4.57 -21.23 3.68
CA ASP A 139 -3.80 -21.61 2.50
C ASP A 139 -3.92 -20.52 1.41
N LYS A 140 -5.12 -19.96 1.19
CA LYS A 140 -5.34 -18.88 0.22
C LYS A 140 -4.65 -17.58 0.63
N LEU A 141 -4.68 -17.19 1.91
CA LEU A 141 -3.94 -16.00 2.38
C LEU A 141 -2.43 -16.19 2.24
N SER A 142 -1.91 -17.38 2.52
CA SER A 142 -0.50 -17.73 2.34
C SER A 142 -0.09 -17.67 0.87
N ALA A 143 -0.92 -18.25 -0.01
CA ALA A 143 -0.73 -18.20 -1.45
C ALA A 143 -0.79 -16.77 -1.98
N TYR A 144 -1.80 -15.98 -1.58
CA TYR A 144 -1.94 -14.58 -1.95
C TYR A 144 -0.70 -13.76 -1.60
N ARG A 145 -0.19 -13.89 -0.36
CA ARG A 145 1.04 -13.20 0.06
C ARG A 145 2.23 -13.54 -0.84
N LYS A 146 2.40 -14.81 -1.22
CA LYS A 146 3.47 -15.24 -2.12
C LYS A 146 3.27 -14.71 -3.54
N GLN A 147 2.05 -14.79 -4.07
CA GLN A 147 1.71 -14.39 -5.44
C GLN A 147 1.87 -12.88 -5.63
N VAL A 148 1.36 -12.07 -4.71
CA VAL A 148 1.41 -10.60 -4.79
C VAL A 148 2.85 -10.10 -4.74
N ILE A 149 3.66 -10.61 -3.80
CA ILE A 149 5.10 -10.27 -3.76
C ILE A 149 5.80 -10.79 -5.02
N GLY A 150 5.43 -11.98 -5.51
CA GLY A 150 6.00 -12.62 -6.69
C GLY A 150 5.67 -11.94 -8.03
N VAL A 151 4.80 -10.92 -8.05
CA VAL A 151 4.61 -10.04 -9.22
C VAL A 151 5.88 -9.20 -9.49
N LEU A 152 6.60 -8.86 -8.42
CA LEU A 152 7.90 -8.20 -8.48
C LEU A 152 8.97 -9.26 -8.74
N LYS A 153 9.40 -9.38 -10.00
CA LYS A 153 10.39 -10.36 -10.45
C LYS A 153 11.69 -9.65 -10.81
N PRO A 154 12.70 -9.65 -9.93
CA PRO A 154 14.00 -9.03 -10.22
C PRO A 154 14.68 -9.63 -11.45
N GLU A 155 14.34 -10.86 -11.83
CA GLU A 155 14.90 -11.58 -12.97
C GLU A 155 14.51 -10.93 -14.30
N GLU A 156 13.34 -10.28 -14.37
CA GLU A 156 12.86 -9.58 -15.56
C GLU A 156 13.66 -8.30 -15.87
N PHE A 157 14.52 -7.86 -14.94
CA PHE A 157 15.34 -6.65 -15.04
C PHE A 157 16.84 -6.97 -15.07
N ALA A 158 17.22 -8.08 -15.71
CA ALA A 158 18.62 -8.51 -15.83
C ALA A 158 19.54 -7.43 -16.43
N ASP A 159 19.00 -6.61 -17.34
CA ASP A 159 19.73 -5.51 -17.99
C ASP A 159 19.94 -4.29 -17.08
N ASN A 160 19.35 -4.27 -15.87
CA ASN A 160 19.49 -3.18 -14.90
C ASN A 160 19.83 -3.71 -13.48
N PRO A 161 21.13 -3.91 -13.17
CA PRO A 161 21.57 -4.44 -11.89
C PRO A 161 21.17 -3.60 -10.67
N MET A 162 21.06 -2.27 -10.85
CA MET A 162 20.65 -1.37 -9.77
C MET A 162 19.17 -1.58 -9.42
N LEU A 163 18.30 -1.62 -10.43
CA LEU A 163 16.88 -1.89 -10.23
C LEU A 163 16.64 -3.29 -9.65
N GLN A 164 17.43 -4.28 -10.09
CA GLN A 164 17.37 -5.62 -9.52
C GLN A 164 17.70 -5.64 -8.02
N THR A 165 18.71 -4.86 -7.60
CA THR A 165 19.08 -4.73 -6.18
C THR A 165 17.98 -4.02 -5.38
N GLN A 166 17.41 -2.95 -5.93
CA GLN A 166 16.29 -2.23 -5.32
C GLN A 166 15.05 -3.11 -5.16
N LEU A 167 14.72 -3.91 -6.18
CA LEU A 167 13.59 -4.85 -6.13
C LEU A 167 13.78 -5.94 -5.09
N LYS A 168 14.99 -6.50 -4.96
CA LYS A 168 15.29 -7.47 -3.89
C LYS A 168 15.09 -6.86 -2.50
N ALA A 169 15.58 -5.64 -2.28
CA ALA A 169 15.37 -4.93 -1.03
C ALA A 169 13.88 -4.60 -0.78
N ALA A 170 13.14 -4.21 -1.82
CA ALA A 170 11.70 -3.98 -1.73
C ALA A 170 10.93 -5.25 -1.38
N ILE A 171 11.26 -6.38 -2.01
CA ILE A 171 10.68 -7.70 -1.72
C ILE A 171 10.92 -8.09 -0.26
N GLU A 172 12.15 -7.96 0.24
CA GLU A 172 12.46 -8.22 1.65
C GLU A 172 11.69 -7.31 2.60
N SER A 173 11.48 -6.04 2.22
CA SER A 173 10.65 -5.10 2.97
C SER A 173 9.19 -5.55 2.98
N PHE A 174 8.60 -5.86 1.81
CA PHE A 174 7.21 -6.34 1.71
C PHE A 174 6.97 -7.65 2.45
N GLN A 175 7.95 -8.55 2.47
CA GLN A 175 7.87 -9.75 3.28
C GLN A 175 7.71 -9.45 4.78
N LYS A 176 8.15 -8.28 5.27
CA LYS A 176 8.04 -7.86 6.67
C LYS A 176 6.85 -6.93 6.93
N THR A 177 6.48 -6.09 5.96
CA THR A 177 5.50 -5.00 6.14
C THR A 177 4.08 -5.34 5.69
N ILE A 178 3.89 -6.39 4.88
CA ILE A 178 2.56 -6.84 4.50
C ILE A 178 1.77 -7.26 5.75
N PRO A 179 0.57 -6.68 5.99
CA PRO A 179 -0.19 -6.85 7.23
C PRO A 179 -0.85 -8.24 7.40
N ILE A 180 -0.75 -9.11 6.38
CA ILE A 180 -1.24 -10.49 6.44
C ILE A 180 -0.28 -11.34 7.27
N ASP A 181 -0.54 -11.34 8.57
CA ASP A 181 0.10 -12.22 9.55
C ASP A 181 -0.70 -13.52 9.73
N LEU A 182 -0.03 -14.64 9.50
CA LEU A 182 -0.55 -16.00 9.66
C LEU A 182 0.06 -16.71 10.88
N SER A 183 0.82 -15.98 11.69
CA SER A 183 1.32 -16.48 12.97
C SER A 183 0.14 -16.77 13.91
N VAL A 184 0.36 -17.71 14.82
CA VAL A 184 -0.60 -18.02 15.88
C VAL A 184 -0.24 -17.18 17.11
N PRO A 185 -1.06 -16.19 17.51
CA PRO A 185 -0.82 -15.39 18.69
C PRO A 185 -0.74 -16.26 19.95
N LYS A 186 0.14 -15.90 20.89
CA LYS A 186 0.18 -16.55 22.21
C LYS A 186 -1.08 -16.15 22.99
N GLY A 187 -1.95 -17.11 23.29
CA GLY A 187 -3.14 -16.88 24.09
C GLY A 187 -2.81 -16.55 25.55
N GLN A 188 -3.59 -15.65 26.17
CA GLN A 188 -3.43 -15.29 27.59
C GLN A 188 -3.69 -16.47 28.55
N SER A 189 -4.36 -17.52 28.09
CA SER A 189 -4.71 -18.70 28.89
C SER A 189 -3.61 -19.78 28.96
N GLY A 190 -2.41 -19.53 28.43
CA GLY A 190 -1.31 -20.49 28.42
C GLY A 190 -1.51 -21.71 27.51
N LYS A 191 -2.61 -21.75 26.75
CA LYS A 191 -2.82 -22.75 25.68
C LYS A 191 -2.05 -22.32 24.44
N GLU A 192 -0.98 -23.05 24.14
CA GLU A 192 -0.26 -22.93 22.87
C GLU A 192 -0.95 -23.82 21.84
N TYR A 193 -1.43 -23.20 20.75
CA TYR A 193 -1.89 -23.95 19.58
C TYR A 193 -0.70 -24.21 18.64
N SER A 194 -0.79 -25.27 17.84
CA SER A 194 0.22 -25.58 16.82
C SER A 194 0.38 -24.41 15.86
N ASN A 195 1.62 -24.11 15.44
CA ASN A 195 1.89 -23.05 14.46
C ASN A 195 1.62 -23.55 13.02
N ASP A 196 0.41 -24.02 12.79
CA ASP A 196 -0.09 -24.55 11.52
C ASP A 196 -1.52 -24.04 11.24
N ALA A 197 -2.06 -24.40 10.08
CA ALA A 197 -3.40 -23.97 9.67
C ALA A 197 -4.49 -24.34 10.69
N LYS A 198 -4.33 -25.47 11.40
CA LYS A 198 -5.29 -25.95 12.40
C LYS A 198 -5.24 -25.10 13.66
N GLY A 199 -4.05 -24.85 14.19
CA GLY A 199 -3.90 -24.02 15.37
C GLY A 199 -4.26 -22.56 15.11
N TRP A 200 -3.95 -22.03 13.93
CA TRP A 200 -4.41 -20.71 13.48
C TRP A 200 -5.95 -20.64 13.42
N THR A 201 -6.59 -21.60 12.74
CA THR A 201 -8.06 -21.64 12.63
C THR A 201 -8.72 -21.73 13.99
N THR A 202 -8.19 -22.58 14.87
CA THR A 202 -8.73 -22.76 16.22
C THR A 202 -8.58 -21.48 17.02
N ASN A 203 -7.42 -20.83 16.96
CA ASN A 203 -7.16 -19.61 17.71
C ASN A 203 -8.09 -18.45 17.32
N TYR A 204 -8.40 -18.30 16.02
CA TYR A 204 -9.21 -17.17 15.53
C TYR A 204 -10.72 -17.43 15.53
N PHE A 205 -11.17 -18.70 15.41
CA PHE A 205 -12.57 -19.00 15.10
C PHE A 205 -13.23 -20.02 16.04
N TYR A 206 -12.49 -20.72 16.91
CA TYR A 206 -13.08 -21.66 17.86
C TYR A 206 -13.80 -20.91 18.99
N MET A 207 -15.06 -21.29 19.24
CA MET A 207 -15.94 -20.64 20.23
C MET A 207 -15.96 -19.12 20.13
N THR A 208 -15.78 -18.59 18.92
CA THR A 208 -15.78 -17.16 18.65
C THR A 208 -17.19 -16.73 18.25
N PRO A 209 -17.72 -15.61 18.77
CA PRO A 209 -19.03 -15.11 18.36
C PRO A 209 -19.05 -14.77 16.87
N THR A 210 -20.20 -14.95 16.22
CA THR A 210 -20.37 -14.66 14.79
C THR A 210 -19.92 -13.25 14.42
N ILE A 211 -20.29 -12.23 15.20
CA ILE A 211 -19.88 -10.85 14.90
C ILE A 211 -18.36 -10.67 14.99
N ALA A 212 -17.68 -11.33 15.93
CA ALA A 212 -16.23 -11.25 16.08
C ALA A 212 -15.52 -11.98 14.93
N ALA A 213 -16.02 -13.15 14.52
CA ALA A 213 -15.51 -13.87 13.35
C ALA A 213 -15.67 -13.04 12.06
N LEU A 214 -16.81 -12.34 11.88
CA LEU A 214 -17.01 -11.41 10.77
C LEU A 214 -16.01 -10.25 10.82
N THR A 215 -15.73 -9.69 12.01
CA THR A 215 -14.72 -8.63 12.18
C THR A 215 -13.33 -9.11 11.79
N ILE A 216 -12.96 -10.34 12.16
CA ILE A 216 -11.67 -10.95 11.78
C ILE A 216 -11.59 -11.10 10.24
N LEU A 217 -12.65 -11.59 9.60
CA LEU A 217 -12.70 -11.68 8.13
C LEU A 217 -12.60 -10.29 7.48
N SER A 218 -13.29 -9.27 8.01
CA SER A 218 -13.16 -7.89 7.53
C SER A 218 -11.75 -7.34 7.72
N LYS A 219 -11.06 -7.71 8.81
CA LYS A 219 -9.65 -7.36 9.02
C LYS A 219 -8.77 -7.96 7.92
N PHE A 220 -8.97 -9.21 7.54
CA PHE A 220 -8.23 -9.79 6.40
C PHE A 220 -8.56 -9.12 5.06
N GLN A 221 -9.81 -8.68 4.84
CA GLN A 221 -10.14 -7.84 3.68
C GLN A 221 -9.35 -6.52 3.67
N ASN A 222 -9.18 -5.90 4.84
CA ASN A 222 -8.38 -4.69 5.00
C ASN A 222 -6.89 -4.94 4.76
N ASP A 223 -6.37 -6.05 5.27
CA ASP A 223 -4.98 -6.43 5.06
C ASP A 223 -4.69 -6.67 3.56
N VAL A 224 -5.61 -7.33 2.85
CA VAL A 224 -5.54 -7.54 1.40
C VAL A 224 -5.50 -6.19 0.67
N LYS A 225 -6.40 -5.26 1.00
CA LYS A 225 -6.46 -3.92 0.38
C LYS A 225 -5.24 -3.06 0.70
N THR A 226 -4.73 -3.15 1.93
CA THR A 226 -3.51 -2.45 2.34
C THR A 226 -2.28 -3.01 1.63
N SER A 227 -2.21 -4.34 1.45
CA SER A 227 -1.14 -4.99 0.69
C SER A 227 -1.17 -4.57 -0.78
N GLU A 228 -2.37 -4.52 -1.38
CA GLU A 228 -2.60 -3.98 -2.72
C GLU A 228 -2.05 -2.55 -2.82
N ALA A 229 -2.45 -1.68 -1.89
CA ALA A 229 -2.05 -0.26 -1.86
C ALA A 229 -0.53 -0.09 -1.77
N GLN A 230 0.15 -0.88 -0.94
CA GLN A 230 1.60 -0.83 -0.77
C GLN A 230 2.34 -1.20 -2.06
N LEU A 231 1.95 -2.30 -2.72
CA LEU A 231 2.64 -2.74 -3.94
C LEU A 231 2.30 -1.87 -5.15
N VAL A 232 1.04 -1.43 -5.27
CA VAL A 232 0.59 -0.56 -6.36
C VAL A 232 1.27 0.81 -6.24
N SER A 233 1.37 1.36 -5.03
CA SER A 233 2.15 2.58 -4.77
C SER A 233 3.62 2.41 -5.17
N TYR A 234 4.24 1.29 -4.82
CA TYR A 234 5.61 1.02 -5.22
C TYR A 234 5.77 0.93 -6.74
N CYS A 235 4.87 0.22 -7.44
CA CYS A 235 4.91 0.14 -8.91
C CYS A 235 4.78 1.53 -9.54
N HIS A 236 3.93 2.39 -8.97
CA HIS A 236 3.73 3.76 -9.42
C HIS A 236 4.98 4.63 -9.16
N GLU A 237 5.63 4.47 -8.00
CA GLU A 237 6.90 5.14 -7.67
C GLU A 237 8.01 4.84 -8.68
N GLN A 238 8.04 3.62 -9.25
CA GLN A 238 9.04 3.24 -10.26
C GLN A 238 8.83 3.93 -11.61
N ILE A 239 7.61 4.39 -11.92
CA ILE A 239 7.36 5.23 -13.10
C ILE A 239 7.99 6.61 -12.89
N GLY A 240 7.95 7.10 -11.65
CA GLY A 240 8.62 8.30 -11.17
C GLY A 240 7.68 9.14 -10.31
N GLN A 241 8.02 9.30 -9.02
CA GLN A 241 7.41 10.37 -8.21
C GLN A 241 7.94 11.72 -8.68
N VAL A 242 7.03 12.53 -9.21
CA VAL A 242 7.14 14.00 -9.34
C VAL A 242 8.24 14.47 -10.31
N LYS A 243 7.78 15.22 -11.31
CA LYS A 243 8.49 16.26 -12.08
C LYS A 243 9.88 16.60 -11.52
N VAL A 244 10.85 16.81 -12.40
CA VAL A 244 11.96 17.72 -12.10
C VAL A 244 11.33 19.02 -11.59
N VAL A 245 11.34 19.23 -10.27
CA VAL A 245 10.87 20.48 -9.69
C VAL A 245 11.97 21.48 -10.01
N TYR A 246 11.61 22.50 -10.79
CA TYR A 246 12.47 23.65 -10.99
C TYR A 246 12.33 24.51 -9.74
N ASP A 247 13.27 24.34 -8.81
CA ASP A 247 13.19 24.94 -7.47
C ASP A 247 13.66 26.41 -7.47
N GLU A 248 14.34 26.85 -8.52
CA GLU A 248 14.94 28.19 -8.61
C GLU A 248 14.53 28.89 -9.90
N PHE A 249 13.80 30.01 -9.75
CA PHE A 249 13.39 30.87 -10.85
C PHE A 249 14.23 32.15 -10.80
N GLN A 250 15.05 32.41 -11.81
CA GLN A 250 15.81 33.66 -11.92
C GLN A 250 15.26 34.53 -13.05
N ALA A 251 15.12 35.82 -12.80
CA ALA A 251 14.83 36.79 -13.85
C ALA A 251 16.08 36.97 -14.72
N ILE A 252 15.94 36.75 -16.02
CA ILE A 252 17.00 36.97 -17.01
C ILE A 252 16.56 38.17 -17.84
N ALA A 253 17.42 39.19 -17.92
CA ALA A 253 17.27 40.31 -18.84
C ALA A 253 18.55 40.41 -19.67
N THR A 254 18.39 40.33 -20.99
CA THR A 254 19.48 40.44 -21.96
C THR A 254 19.16 41.56 -22.92
N THR A 255 20.17 42.33 -23.29
CA THR A 255 20.04 43.43 -24.26
C THR A 255 20.82 43.10 -25.52
N ASN A 256 20.34 43.57 -26.67
CA ASN A 256 21.06 43.43 -27.94
C ASN A 256 22.40 44.20 -27.94
N THR A 257 22.50 45.27 -27.16
CA THR A 257 23.72 46.08 -26.98
C THR A 257 23.89 46.55 -25.54
N THR A 258 25.14 46.71 -25.10
CA THR A 258 25.49 47.35 -23.82
C THR A 258 25.81 48.85 -23.97
N TYR A 259 25.80 49.38 -25.20
CA TYR A 259 26.08 50.79 -25.52
C TYR A 259 25.18 51.27 -26.66
N ALA A 260 24.54 52.43 -26.49
CA ALA A 260 23.63 53.02 -27.47
C ALA A 260 23.72 54.56 -27.43
N MET A 261 23.52 55.21 -28.58
CA MET A 261 23.44 56.66 -28.73
C MET A 261 21.98 57.15 -28.76
N PRO A 262 21.70 58.45 -28.52
CA PRO A 262 20.34 58.98 -28.63
C PRO A 262 19.75 58.76 -30.03
N GLY A 263 18.68 57.96 -30.11
CA GLY A 263 18.02 57.58 -31.35
C GLY A 263 18.22 56.13 -31.77
N ASP A 264 19.13 55.38 -31.14
CA ASP A 264 19.33 53.96 -31.40
C ASP A 264 18.22 53.11 -30.75
N GLU A 265 17.83 52.04 -31.44
CA GLU A 265 16.87 51.06 -30.93
C GLU A 265 17.55 50.08 -29.97
N VAL A 266 17.13 50.10 -28.70
CA VAL A 266 17.60 49.16 -27.68
C VAL A 266 16.52 48.11 -27.45
N GLU A 267 16.83 46.87 -27.81
CA GLU A 267 15.94 45.73 -27.62
C GLU A 267 16.31 45.00 -26.32
N ILE A 268 15.35 44.88 -25.41
CA ILE A 268 15.50 44.19 -24.13
C ILE A 268 14.65 42.92 -24.18
N THR A 269 15.31 41.76 -24.15
CA THR A 269 14.65 40.47 -23.96
C THR A 269 14.71 40.10 -22.48
N ALA A 270 13.55 40.11 -21.81
CA ALA A 270 13.41 39.73 -20.41
C ALA A 270 12.48 38.53 -20.23
N GLY A 271 12.81 37.65 -19.29
CA GLY A 271 12.03 36.46 -18.98
C GLY A 271 12.42 35.83 -17.65
N VAL A 272 11.74 34.74 -17.28
CA VAL A 272 12.08 33.95 -16.10
C VAL A 272 12.69 32.63 -16.57
N GLY A 273 13.93 32.37 -16.18
CA GLY A 273 14.61 31.09 -16.36
C GLY A 273 14.34 30.17 -15.16
N ALA A 274 13.95 28.93 -15.43
CA ALA A 274 13.74 27.90 -14.41
C ALA A 274 14.98 26.98 -14.38
N PHE A 275 15.69 26.97 -13.25
CA PHE A 275 16.91 26.19 -13.06
C PHE A 275 16.64 24.99 -12.12
N SER A 276 17.41 23.92 -12.29
CA SER A 276 17.34 22.75 -11.41
C SER A 276 18.74 22.31 -11.01
N ALA A 277 19.08 22.46 -9.73
CA ALA A 277 20.34 21.93 -9.17
C ALA A 277 20.40 20.40 -9.27
N ALA A 278 19.24 19.73 -9.25
CA ALA A 278 19.13 18.28 -9.38
C ALA A 278 19.54 17.77 -10.78
N ALA A 279 19.42 18.59 -11.83
CA ALA A 279 19.75 18.21 -13.20
C ALA A 279 21.27 18.05 -13.44
N LYS A 280 22.13 18.57 -12.54
CA LYS A 280 23.61 18.48 -12.59
C LYS A 280 24.20 18.64 -14.01
N PRO A 281 23.93 19.75 -14.72
CA PRO A 281 24.41 19.95 -16.08
C PRO A 281 25.95 20.05 -16.13
N LYS A 282 26.58 19.61 -17.22
CA LYS A 282 28.00 19.87 -17.49
C LYS A 282 28.12 21.10 -18.39
N ILE A 283 28.65 22.19 -17.84
CA ILE A 283 28.83 23.45 -18.56
C ILE A 283 30.30 23.60 -18.96
N TYR A 284 30.55 23.71 -20.26
CA TYR A 284 31.86 23.95 -20.85
C TYR A 284 31.95 25.38 -21.38
N ILE A 285 32.97 26.12 -20.96
CA ILE A 285 33.25 27.47 -21.46
C ILE A 285 34.66 27.48 -22.05
N ASN A 286 34.78 27.82 -23.33
CA ASN A 286 36.00 27.68 -24.12
C ASN A 286 36.65 26.27 -24.01
N GLY A 287 35.81 25.23 -23.91
CA GLY A 287 36.24 23.83 -23.80
C GLY A 287 36.61 23.36 -22.39
N ALA A 288 36.68 24.25 -21.40
CA ALA A 288 36.94 23.89 -20.00
C ALA A 288 35.63 23.62 -19.23
N LEU A 289 35.58 22.52 -18.48
CA LEU A 289 34.44 22.20 -17.61
C LEU A 289 34.42 23.15 -16.39
N MET A 290 33.29 23.82 -16.19
CA MET A 290 33.10 24.79 -15.12
C MET A 290 32.47 24.16 -13.88
N PRO A 291 32.86 24.58 -12.66
CA PRO A 291 32.16 24.19 -11.44
C PRO A 291 30.76 24.81 -11.41
N LEU A 292 29.77 24.02 -10.98
CA LEU A 292 28.40 24.48 -10.79
C LEU A 292 28.25 25.21 -9.45
N SER A 293 27.46 26.28 -9.44
CA SER A 293 26.94 26.91 -8.23
C SER A 293 25.86 26.03 -7.58
N PRO A 294 25.50 26.27 -6.30
CA PRO A 294 24.40 25.57 -5.62
C PRO A 294 23.07 25.64 -6.38
N GLU A 295 22.87 26.67 -7.20
CA GLU A 295 21.68 26.94 -8.01
C GLU A 295 21.74 26.29 -9.40
N GLY A 296 22.80 25.53 -9.72
CA GLY A 296 22.95 24.83 -11.00
C GLY A 296 23.46 25.70 -12.16
N THR A 297 24.02 26.88 -11.87
CA THR A 297 24.59 27.80 -12.88
C THR A 297 26.13 27.75 -12.89
N ALA A 298 26.78 28.30 -13.92
CA ALA A 298 28.23 28.46 -13.96
C ALA A 298 28.60 29.91 -14.25
N ILE A 299 29.59 30.44 -13.51
CA ILE A 299 30.09 31.81 -13.67
C ILE A 299 31.48 31.77 -14.29
N PHE A 300 31.65 32.39 -15.45
CA PHE A 300 32.95 32.61 -16.07
C PHE A 300 33.35 34.08 -15.93
N LYS A 301 34.54 34.31 -15.36
CA LYS A 301 35.15 35.63 -15.26
C LYS A 301 36.41 35.65 -16.11
N SER A 302 36.51 36.64 -16.99
CA SER A 302 37.71 36.89 -17.78
C SER A 302 37.99 38.38 -17.81
N THR A 303 39.26 38.75 -17.79
CA THR A 303 39.68 40.14 -18.00
C THR A 303 39.72 40.42 -19.49
N ALA A 304 39.11 41.52 -19.93
CA ALA A 304 39.14 41.91 -21.33
C ALA A 304 40.60 42.06 -21.82
N GLY A 305 40.97 41.27 -22.82
CA GLY A 305 42.22 41.44 -23.55
C GLY A 305 42.12 42.58 -24.57
N GLY A 306 43.24 42.92 -25.23
CA GLY A 306 43.33 44.06 -26.17
C GLY A 306 42.25 44.12 -27.27
N ALA A 307 42.22 45.26 -27.98
CA ALA A 307 41.15 45.61 -28.91
C ALA A 307 40.85 44.57 -30.01
N GLY A 308 39.58 44.47 -30.39
CA GLY A 308 39.06 43.59 -31.44
C GLY A 308 37.93 42.67 -30.96
N ASP A 309 37.25 42.02 -31.89
CA ASP A 309 36.15 41.10 -31.59
C ASP A 309 36.65 39.86 -30.85
N LYS A 310 35.94 39.50 -29.78
CA LYS A 310 36.20 38.30 -28.98
C LYS A 310 34.91 37.52 -28.84
N SER A 311 34.99 36.20 -29.04
CA SER A 311 33.87 35.29 -28.84
C SER A 311 34.18 34.35 -27.67
N VAL A 312 33.17 34.06 -26.86
CA VAL A 312 33.25 33.05 -25.79
C VAL A 312 32.33 31.90 -26.18
N ALA A 313 32.90 30.73 -26.45
CA ALA A 313 32.13 29.56 -26.83
C ALA A 313 31.57 28.88 -25.56
N VAL A 314 30.26 28.70 -25.51
CA VAL A 314 29.57 28.03 -24.40
C VAL A 314 28.89 26.77 -24.94
N LYS A 315 29.15 25.63 -24.28
CA LYS A 315 28.47 24.35 -24.54
C LYS A 315 27.90 23.84 -23.23
N ILE A 316 26.61 23.54 -23.20
CA ILE A 316 25.91 23.01 -22.02
C ILE A 316 25.44 21.61 -22.39
N GLU A 317 25.85 20.61 -21.62
CA GLU A 317 25.34 19.25 -21.73
C GLU A 317 24.48 18.94 -20.50
N TYR A 318 23.27 18.42 -20.72
CA TYR A 318 22.40 18.01 -19.61
C TYR A 318 21.62 16.74 -19.94
N ALA A 319 21.37 15.94 -18.90
CA ALA A 319 20.49 14.79 -19.03
C ALA A 319 19.05 15.30 -19.08
N LYS A 320 18.38 15.04 -20.19
CA LYS A 320 16.94 15.28 -20.31
C LYS A 320 16.16 14.30 -19.42
N PRO A 321 14.88 14.61 -19.11
CA PRO A 321 14.01 13.68 -18.40
C PRO A 321 13.86 12.30 -19.06
N ASP A 322 14.10 12.21 -20.37
CA ASP A 322 14.07 10.97 -21.16
C ASP A 322 15.39 10.16 -21.10
N GLY A 323 16.39 10.63 -20.35
CA GLY A 323 17.71 10.00 -20.23
C GLY A 323 18.67 10.26 -21.39
N SER A 324 18.23 10.95 -22.44
CA SER A 324 19.11 11.42 -23.51
C SER A 324 19.92 12.63 -23.05
N ILE A 325 21.12 12.80 -23.61
CA ILE A 325 21.96 13.97 -23.36
C ILE A 325 21.66 15.01 -24.44
N ALA A 326 21.21 16.21 -24.04
CA ALA A 326 21.14 17.39 -24.91
C ALA A 326 22.40 18.23 -24.74
#